data_AF-A0A519L6S3-F1
#
_entry.id   AF-A0A519L6S3-F1
#
_cell.length_a   1.000
_cell.length_b   1.000
_cell.length_c   1.000
_cell.angle_alpha   90.00
_cell.angle_beta   90.00
_cell.angle_gamma   90.00
#
_symmetry.space_group_name_H-M   'P 1'
#
loop_
_entity.id
_entity.type
_entity.pdbx_description
1 polymer ?
#
loop_
_entity_poly.entity_id
_entity_poly.type
_entity_poly.pdbx_seq_one_letter_code
_entity_poly.pdbx_strand_id
1 'polypeptide(L)'
;MGFQSIVHGRIIIEAKHDEAREIILNLGNDEWMLRSEMFGLGISVRSYYEDPVILFGATYKQIEYHWREFILKFENILKQLDFDTAKIQLETEIHGTYNFFWKSKKVESINIEFEEKDKILN
;
A
#
# COMPACT_ATOMS: atom_id res chain seq x y z
N MET A 1 -17.50 25.21 -7.78
CA MET A 1 -17.54 23.80 -7.35
C MET A 1 -16.12 23.28 -7.49
N GLY A 2 -15.55 22.70 -6.43
CA GLY A 2 -14.16 22.23 -6.47
C GLY A 2 -14.10 20.83 -7.05
N PHE A 3 -13.13 20.57 -7.92
CA PHE A 3 -12.94 19.25 -8.52
C PHE A 3 -12.75 18.21 -7.42
N GLN A 4 -13.49 17.10 -7.46
CA GLN A 4 -13.39 16.04 -6.46
C GLN A 4 -12.80 14.79 -7.10
N SER A 5 -11.67 14.35 -6.57
CA SER A 5 -11.08 13.07 -6.95
C SER A 5 -11.34 12.04 -5.86
N ILE A 6 -11.38 10.77 -6.27
CA ILE A 6 -11.53 9.63 -5.37
C ILE A 6 -10.25 8.80 -5.46
N VAL A 7 -9.66 8.49 -4.31
CA VAL A 7 -8.54 7.56 -4.22
C VAL A 7 -8.98 6.37 -3.41
N HIS A 8 -8.84 5.17 -3.97
CA HIS A 8 -9.10 3.93 -3.25
C HIS A 8 -8.16 2.82 -3.69
N GLY A 9 -8.08 1.76 -2.89
CA GLY A 9 -7.17 0.67 -3.19
C GLY A 9 -7.07 -0.38 -2.10
N ARG A 10 -6.06 -1.22 -2.27
CA ARG A 10 -5.74 -2.31 -1.34
C ARG A 10 -4.23 -2.52 -1.20
N ILE A 11 -3.84 -3.04 -0.05
CA ILE A 11 -2.51 -3.57 0.24
C ILE A 11 -2.70 -5.00 0.73
N ILE A 12 -2.08 -5.97 0.07
CA ILE A 12 -2.04 -7.36 0.51
C ILE A 12 -0.79 -7.52 1.36
N ILE A 13 -0.97 -7.94 2.62
CA ILE A 13 0.10 -8.10 3.59
C ILE A 13 0.61 -9.53 3.55
N GLU A 14 1.92 -9.69 3.38
CA GLU A 14 2.56 -11.00 3.27
C GLU A 14 2.92 -11.60 4.64
N ALA A 15 3.40 -10.75 5.56
CA ALA A 15 3.74 -11.14 6.93
C ALA A 15 3.54 -9.98 7.91
N LYS A 16 3.67 -10.26 9.22
CA LYS A 16 3.67 -9.23 10.29
C LYS A 16 2.46 -8.29 10.23
N HIS A 17 1.26 -8.83 10.05
CA HIS A 17 0.05 -8.02 9.85
C HIS A 17 -0.29 -7.14 11.07
N ASP A 18 0.05 -7.57 12.29
CA ASP A 18 -0.12 -6.75 13.48
C ASP A 18 0.80 -5.50 13.45
N GLU A 19 2.06 -5.65 13.03
CA GLU A 19 2.98 -4.51 12.85
C GLU A 19 2.49 -3.58 11.74
N ALA A 20 1.96 -4.13 10.64
CA ALA A 20 1.37 -3.33 9.56
C ALA A 20 0.19 -2.48 10.07
N ARG A 21 -0.66 -3.02 10.94
CA ARG A 21 -1.78 -2.28 11.54
C ARG A 21 -1.29 -1.15 12.41
N GLU A 22 -0.29 -1.39 13.25
CA GLU A 22 0.31 -0.36 14.10
C GLU A 22 0.93 0.76 13.27
N ILE A 23 1.64 0.44 12.18
CA ILE A 23 2.20 1.46 11.27
C ILE A 23 1.09 2.34 10.71
N ILE A 24 -0.01 1.75 10.22
CA ILE A 24 -1.14 2.50 9.65
C ILE A 24 -1.83 3.38 10.70
N LEU A 25 -2.03 2.88 11.92
CA LEU A 25 -2.62 3.65 13.01
C LEU A 25 -1.73 4.83 13.44
N ASN A 26 -0.41 4.67 13.34
CA ASN A 26 0.57 5.68 13.74
C ASN A 26 0.97 6.66 12.61
N LEU A 27 0.32 6.61 11.44
CA LEU A 27 0.57 7.58 10.35
C LEU A 27 0.29 9.03 10.76
N GLY A 28 -0.58 9.23 11.76
CA GLY A 28 -1.01 10.55 12.21
C GLY A 28 -2.06 11.18 11.28
N ASN A 29 -2.59 12.33 11.72
CA ASN A 29 -3.68 13.05 11.04
C ASN A 29 -3.29 14.49 10.66
N ASP A 30 -2.04 14.88 10.91
CA ASP A 30 -1.58 16.27 10.74
C ASP A 30 -1.33 16.65 9.28
N GLU A 31 -1.34 15.66 8.38
CA GLU A 31 -1.25 15.89 6.94
C GLU A 31 -2.62 15.76 6.24
N TRP A 32 -2.82 16.53 5.17
CA TRP A 32 -4.06 16.51 4.40
C TRP A 32 -4.22 15.26 3.52
N MET A 33 -3.15 14.47 3.33
CA MET A 33 -3.11 13.23 2.55
C MET A 33 -2.84 12.02 3.44
N LEU A 34 -3.34 10.84 3.04
CA LEU A 34 -2.96 9.54 3.64
C LEU A 34 -3.19 9.44 5.16
N ARG A 35 -4.24 10.10 5.67
CA ARG A 35 -4.61 10.02 7.08
C ARG A 35 -5.01 8.60 7.48
N SER A 36 -4.73 8.23 8.72
CA SER A 36 -5.06 6.92 9.28
C SER A 36 -6.53 6.50 9.03
N GLU A 37 -7.47 7.45 9.06
CA GLU A 37 -8.91 7.16 8.93
C GLU A 37 -9.32 6.66 7.53
N MET A 38 -8.49 6.87 6.51
CA MET A 38 -8.81 6.37 5.18
C MET A 38 -8.58 4.86 5.06
N PHE A 39 -7.89 4.24 6.01
CA PHE A 39 -7.52 2.84 5.97
C PHE A 39 -8.48 1.97 6.79
N GLY A 40 -8.97 0.90 6.18
CA GLY A 40 -9.62 -0.22 6.84
C GLY A 40 -8.62 -1.34 7.09
N LEU A 41 -8.34 -1.63 8.36
CA LEU A 41 -7.28 -2.55 8.80
C LEU A 41 -7.53 -4.04 8.51
N GLY A 42 -8.72 -4.40 8.02
CA GLY A 42 -9.06 -5.79 7.69
C GLY A 42 -9.04 -6.74 8.89
N ILE A 43 -8.86 -8.04 8.59
CA ILE A 43 -8.83 -9.11 9.59
C ILE A 43 -7.65 -8.95 10.55
N SER A 44 -7.86 -9.29 11.83
CA SER A 44 -6.84 -9.23 12.87
C SER A 44 -6.15 -10.57 13.12
N VAL A 45 -6.65 -11.65 12.55
CA VAL A 45 -6.10 -13.00 12.71
C VAL A 45 -5.92 -13.60 11.32
N ARG A 46 -4.70 -13.99 10.97
CA ARG A 46 -4.41 -14.67 9.70
C ARG A 46 -5.04 -16.07 9.73
N SER A 47 -5.85 -16.36 8.73
CA SER A 47 -6.32 -17.73 8.45
C SER A 47 -5.34 -18.42 7.51
N TYR A 48 -5.30 -19.76 7.52
CA TYR A 48 -4.45 -20.53 6.60
C TYR A 48 -4.82 -20.33 5.13
N TYR A 49 -6.03 -19.83 4.86
CA TYR A 49 -6.58 -19.68 3.50
C TYR A 49 -6.71 -18.23 3.03
N GLU A 50 -6.40 -17.25 3.88
CA GLU A 50 -6.67 -15.84 3.59
C GLU A 50 -5.47 -14.97 3.96
N ASP A 51 -5.03 -14.16 3.01
CA ASP A 51 -4.03 -13.13 3.26
C ASP A 51 -4.69 -11.87 3.85
N PRO A 52 -4.10 -11.25 4.89
CA PRO A 52 -4.62 -10.00 5.43
C PRO A 52 -4.59 -8.89 4.38
N VAL A 53 -5.73 -8.23 4.17
CA VAL A 53 -5.87 -7.11 3.24
C VAL A 53 -6.20 -5.83 3.98
N ILE A 54 -5.40 -4.80 3.76
CA ILE A 54 -5.70 -3.43 4.19
C ILE A 54 -6.37 -2.72 3.02
N LEU A 55 -7.62 -2.32 3.21
CA LEU A 55 -8.36 -1.50 2.24
C LEU A 55 -8.14 -0.03 2.56
N PHE A 56 -8.23 0.84 1.57
CA PHE A 56 -8.26 2.27 1.83
C PHE A 56 -9.08 3.04 0.80
N GLY A 57 -9.63 4.18 1.23
CA GLY A 57 -10.49 5.01 0.40
C GLY A 57 -10.72 6.40 1.00
N ALA A 58 -10.54 7.44 0.18
CA ALA A 58 -10.87 8.81 0.57
C ALA A 58 -11.16 9.67 -0.66
N THR A 59 -11.87 10.78 -0.43
CA THR A 59 -12.06 11.81 -1.46
C THR A 59 -11.17 13.01 -1.16
N TYR A 60 -10.71 13.66 -2.22
CA TYR A 60 -9.77 14.78 -2.15
C TYR A 60 -10.16 15.86 -3.15
N LYS A 61 -9.97 17.13 -2.79
CA LYS A 61 -10.32 18.27 -3.65
C LYS A 61 -9.25 18.66 -4.68
N GLN A 62 -7.99 18.29 -4.46
CA GLN A 62 -6.86 18.78 -5.27
C GLN A 62 -5.82 17.71 -5.57
N ILE A 63 -6.11 16.44 -5.25
CA ILE A 63 -5.12 15.38 -5.35
C ILE A 63 -4.69 15.13 -6.81
N GLU A 64 -5.54 15.43 -7.78
CA GLU A 64 -5.24 15.37 -9.21
C GLU A 64 -4.03 16.24 -9.60
N TYR A 65 -3.77 17.35 -8.90
CA TYR A 65 -2.59 18.19 -9.13
C TYR A 65 -1.36 17.74 -8.33
N HIS A 66 -1.61 17.03 -7.22
CA HIS A 66 -0.58 16.58 -6.27
C HIS A 66 -0.37 15.07 -6.29
N TRP A 67 -0.81 14.38 -7.34
CA TRP A 67 -0.82 12.92 -7.39
C TRP A 67 0.59 12.34 -7.22
N ARG A 68 1.63 13.01 -7.75
CA ARG A 68 3.02 12.57 -7.58
C ARG A 68 3.45 12.57 -6.11
N GLU A 69 3.12 13.63 -5.37
CA GLU A 69 3.44 13.73 -3.94
C GLU A 69 2.67 12.66 -3.15
N PHE A 70 1.39 12.46 -3.48
CA PHE A 70 0.58 11.40 -2.88
C PHE A 70 1.20 10.03 -3.08
N ILE A 71 1.62 9.72 -4.32
CA ILE A 71 2.24 8.45 -4.66
C ILE A 71 3.57 8.26 -3.90
N LEU A 72 4.42 9.29 -3.82
CA LEU A 72 5.68 9.20 -3.07
C LEU A 72 5.46 8.94 -1.58
N LYS A 73 4.47 9.61 -0.97
CA LYS A 73 4.11 9.36 0.43
C LYS A 73 3.57 7.94 0.62
N PHE A 74 2.72 7.47 -0.30
CA PHE A 74 2.22 6.10 -0.27
C PHE A 74 3.35 5.08 -0.40
N GLU A 75 4.32 5.31 -1.27
CA GLU A 75 5.50 4.45 -1.39
C GLU A 75 6.35 4.44 -0.11
N ASN A 76 6.45 5.55 0.61
CA ASN A 76 7.10 5.58 1.92
C ASN A 76 6.35 4.76 2.99
N ILE A 77 5.02 4.68 2.91
CA ILE A 77 4.25 3.75 3.74
C ILE A 77 4.60 2.31 3.34
N LEU A 78 4.52 1.98 2.05
CA LEU A 78 4.81 0.63 1.56
C LEU A 78 6.21 0.12 1.96
N LYS A 79 7.23 0.98 1.98
CA LYS A 79 8.59 0.62 2.42
C LYS A 79 8.67 0.15 3.88
N GLN A 80 7.70 0.54 4.71
CA GLN A 80 7.64 0.15 6.12
C GLN A 80 6.84 -1.15 6.31
N LEU A 81 6.09 -1.58 5.30
CA LEU A 81 5.21 -2.74 5.38
C LEU A 81 5.86 -4.00 4.79
N ASP A 82 5.53 -5.15 5.36
CA ASP A 82 5.82 -6.45 4.77
C ASP A 82 4.67 -6.89 3.85
N PHE A 83 4.53 -6.20 2.72
CA PHE A 83 3.44 -6.42 1.76
C PHE A 83 3.88 -7.29 0.57
N ASP A 84 2.92 -7.96 -0.08
CA ASP A 84 3.13 -8.67 -1.36
C ASP A 84 2.80 -7.74 -2.53
N THR A 85 1.54 -7.31 -2.63
CA THR A 85 1.07 -6.41 -3.70
C THR A 85 0.23 -5.25 -3.17
N ALA A 86 0.26 -4.12 -3.86
CA ALA A 86 -0.61 -2.99 -3.59
C ALA A 86 -1.18 -2.41 -4.89
N LYS A 87 -2.40 -1.88 -4.82
CA LYS A 87 -3.05 -1.20 -5.96
C LYS A 87 -3.70 0.10 -5.47
N ILE A 88 -3.51 1.16 -6.26
CA ILE A 88 -4.27 2.41 -6.14
C ILE A 88 -5.06 2.63 -7.42
N GLN A 89 -6.31 3.04 -7.25
CA GLN A 89 -7.12 3.66 -8.29
C GLN A 89 -7.38 5.11 -7.88
N LEU A 90 -6.92 6.04 -8.72
CA LEU A 90 -7.15 7.47 -8.59
C LEU A 90 -8.11 7.90 -9.70
N GLU A 91 -9.35 8.15 -9.32
CA GLU A 91 -10.40 8.66 -10.19
C GLU A 91 -10.35 10.18 -10.13
N THR A 92 -10.02 10.80 -11.27
CA THR A 92 -9.97 12.24 -11.41
C THR A 92 -11.14 12.74 -12.23
N GLU A 93 -11.53 14.00 -12.04
CA GLU A 93 -12.71 14.55 -12.69
C GLU A 93 -12.43 14.92 -14.15
N ILE A 94 -11.20 15.33 -14.46
CA ILE A 94 -10.83 15.87 -15.78
C ILE A 94 -9.87 14.95 -16.53
N HIS A 95 -8.90 14.36 -15.85
CA HIS A 95 -7.83 13.58 -16.49
C HIS A 95 -8.09 12.06 -16.54
N GLY A 96 -9.30 11.62 -16.15
CA GLY A 96 -9.70 10.22 -16.17
C GLY A 96 -9.20 9.42 -14.95
N THR A 97 -9.00 8.12 -15.12
CA THR A 97 -8.63 7.22 -14.01
C THR A 97 -7.21 6.69 -14.15
N TYR A 98 -6.39 6.97 -13.14
CA TYR A 98 -5.04 6.41 -13.03
C TYR A 98 -5.07 5.13 -12.19
N ASN A 99 -4.35 4.11 -12.66
CA ASN A 99 -4.17 2.86 -11.95
C ASN A 99 -2.69 2.66 -11.67
N PHE A 100 -2.35 2.51 -10.40
CA PHE A 100 -0.99 2.24 -9.95
C PHE A 100 -0.95 0.86 -9.30
N PHE A 101 0.14 0.13 -9.53
CA PHE A 101 0.34 -1.22 -9.03
C PHE A 101 1.78 -1.38 -8.54
N TRP A 102 1.93 -1.94 -7.35
CA TRP A 102 3.22 -2.28 -6.75
C TRP A 102 3.28 -3.76 -6.45
N LYS A 103 4.46 -4.33 -6.64
CA LYS A 103 4.83 -5.67 -6.21
C LYS A 103 6.11 -5.57 -5.39
N SER A 104 6.13 -6.22 -4.22
CA SER A 104 7.29 -6.25 -3.35
C SER A 104 8.44 -7.01 -3.98
N LYS A 105 9.67 -6.50 -3.78
CA LYS A 105 10.90 -7.11 -4.31
C LYS A 105 11.46 -8.21 -3.40
N LYS A 106 10.91 -8.40 -2.19
CA LYS A 106 11.46 -9.35 -1.20
C LYS A 106 11.51 -10.80 -1.69
N VAL A 107 10.57 -11.20 -2.55
CA VAL A 107 10.55 -12.55 -3.13
C VAL A 107 11.78 -12.83 -4.00
N GLU A 108 12.38 -11.82 -4.64
CA GLU A 108 13.61 -12.03 -5.43
C GLU A 108 14.84 -12.28 -4.54
N SER A 109 14.89 -11.71 -3.33
CA SER A 109 16.07 -11.83 -2.45
C SER A 109 16.23 -13.24 -1.90
N ILE A 110 15.11 -13.86 -1.52
CA ILE A 110 15.09 -15.22 -0.95
C ILE A 110 15.52 -16.24 -1.99
N ASN A 111 15.03 -16.13 -3.23
CA ASN A 111 15.38 -17.06 -4.31
C ASN A 111 16.87 -16.96 -4.70
N ILE A 112 17.44 -15.75 -4.69
CA ILE A 112 18.88 -15.55 -4.94
C ILE A 112 19.71 -16.19 -3.81
N GLU A 113 19.29 -16.07 -2.56
CA GLU A 113 20.00 -16.63 -1.40
C GLU A 113 19.98 -18.17 -1.38
N PHE A 114 18.88 -18.78 -1.86
CA PHE A 114 18.80 -20.23 -2.07
C PHE A 114 19.70 -20.69 -3.23
N GLU A 115 19.66 -19.99 -4.38
CA GLU A 115 20.52 -20.32 -5.53
C GLU A 115 22.03 -20.17 -5.22
N GLU A 116 22.42 -19.20 -4.39
CA GLU A 116 23.81 -19.03 -3.97
C GLU A 116 24.26 -20.12 -3.01
N LYS A 117 23.41 -20.55 -2.06
CA LYS A 117 23.72 -21.67 -1.17
C LYS A 117 23.88 -22.98 -1.92
N ASP A 118 23.02 -23.25 -2.91
CA ASP A 118 23.10 -24.46 -3.73
C ASP A 118 24.33 -24.49 -4.65
N LYS A 119 24.89 -23.32 -5.00
CA LYS A 119 26.18 -23.20 -5.72
C LYS A 119 27.41 -23.46 -4.84
N ILE A 120 27.32 -23.27 -3.53
CA ILE A 120 28.44 -23.47 -2.59
C ILE A 120 28.53 -24.95 -2.15
N LEU A 121 27.46 -25.72 -2.35
CA LEU A 121 27.34 -27.14 -2.01
C LEU A 121 27.68 -28.11 -3.16
N ASN A 122 28.10 -27.60 -4.32
CA ASN A 122 28.61 -28.38 -5.47
C ASN A 122 30.05 -27.97 -5.82
#